data_AF-A0A351TAY6-F1
#
_entry.id   AF-A0A351TAY6-F1
#
_cell.length_a   1.000
_cell.length_b   1.000
_cell.length_c   1.000
_cell.angle_alpha   90.00
_cell.angle_beta   90.00
_cell.angle_gamma   90.00
#
_symmetry.space_group_name_H-M   'P 1'
#
loop_
_entity.id
_entity.type
_entity.pdbx_description
1 polymer ?
#
loop_
_entity_poly.entity_id
_entity_poly.type
_entity_poly.pdbx_seq_one_letter_code
_entity_poly.pdbx_strand_id
1 'polypeptide(L)' 'MPPFGFDNSTIKIFVDKEIFESEYFIFNPSVPTKSIRIKSTDLRKIYENLENEIKYFIQEEDAFEIVDN' A
#
# COMPACT_ATOMS: atom_id res chain seq x y z
N MET A 1 3.48 -9.61 7.55
CA MET A 1 2.91 -8.35 8.05
C MET A 1 2.01 -7.79 6.96
N PRO A 2 0.77 -7.36 7.26
CA PRO A 2 -0.10 -6.71 6.29
C PRO A 2 0.46 -5.32 5.92
N PRO A 3 0.04 -4.74 4.78
CA PRO A 3 0.50 -3.44 4.32
C PRO A 3 -0.20 -2.25 5.01
N PHE A 4 -1.16 -2.49 5.90
CA PHE A 4 -1.91 -1.49 6.65
C PHE A 4 -2.46 -2.08 7.96
N GLY A 5 -3.09 -1.24 8.79
CA GLY A 5 -3.69 -1.63 10.06
C GLY A 5 -2.67 -1.68 11.21
N PHE A 6 -1.69 -0.78 11.19
CA PHE A 6 -0.72 -0.64 12.27
C PHE A 6 -1.38 -0.01 13.50
N ASP A 7 -1.03 -0.48 14.70
CA ASP A 7 -1.54 0.08 15.97
C ASP A 7 -1.06 1.53 16.21
N ASN A 8 0.01 1.94 15.51
CA ASN A 8 0.58 3.28 15.60
C ASN A 8 0.32 4.08 14.32
N SER A 9 -0.52 5.11 14.40
CA SER A 9 -0.84 6.01 13.30
C SER A 9 0.31 6.95 12.91
N THR A 10 1.37 7.08 13.72
CA THR A 10 2.55 7.90 13.35
C THR A 10 3.49 7.22 12.36
N ILE A 11 3.29 5.92 12.11
CA ILE A 11 4.05 5.18 11.09
C ILE A 11 3.66 5.72 9.71
N LYS A 12 4.65 6.20 8.96
CA LYS A 12 4.47 6.59 7.56
C LYS A 12 4.40 5.36 6.67
N ILE A 13 3.45 5.31 5.76
CA ILE A 13 3.29 4.21 4.81
C ILE A 13 3.70 4.71 3.43
N PHE A 14 4.70 4.06 2.85
CA PHE A 14 5.16 4.32 1.49
C PHE A 14 4.55 3.28 0.55
N VAL A 15 3.82 3.74 -0.45
CA VAL A 15 3.07 2.90 -1.38
C VAL A 15 3.59 3.15 -2.79
N ASP A 16 4.07 2.10 -3.43
CA ASP A 16 4.43 2.14 -4.85
C ASP A 16 3.16 2.36 -5.68
N LYS A 17 3.13 3.38 -6.55
CA LYS A 17 1.96 3.66 -7.41
C LYS A 17 1.68 2.53 -8.38
N GLU A 18 2.69 1.78 -8.80
CA GLU A 18 2.56 0.71 -9.80
C GLU A 18 1.59 -0.39 -9.33
N ILE A 19 1.44 -0.60 -8.01
CA ILE A 19 0.52 -1.63 -7.48
C ILE A 19 -0.94 -1.39 -7.89
N PHE A 20 -1.30 -0.15 -8.23
CA PHE A 20 -2.65 0.21 -8.64
C PHE A 20 -2.93 -0.02 -10.12
N GLU A 21 -1.91 -0.33 -10.92
CA GLU A 21 -2.06 -0.66 -12.34
C GLU A 21 -2.60 -2.08 -12.56
N SER A 22 -2.36 -2.96 -11.58
CA SER A 22 -2.94 -4.30 -11.54
C SER A 22 -4.38 -4.28 -11.00
N GLU A 23 -5.27 -5.15 -11.49
CA GLU A 23 -6.66 -5.23 -10.99
C GLU A 23 -6.72 -5.64 -9.50
N TYR A 24 -5.78 -6.48 -9.07
CA TYR A 24 -5.71 -7.00 -7.70
C TYR A 24 -4.32 -6.85 -7.10
N PHE A 25 -4.31 -6.63 -5.79
CA PHE A 25 -3.13 -6.72 -4.94
C PHE A 25 -3.26 -7.92 -3.99
N ILE A 26 -2.15 -8.64 -3.77
CA ILE A 26 -2.13 -9.84 -2.92
C ILE A 26 -1.13 -9.63 -1.77
N PHE A 27 -1.54 -9.93 -0.55
CA PHE A 27 -0.69 -9.86 0.64
C PHE A 27 -1.05 -10.89 1.70
N ASN A 28 -0.15 -11.13 2.65
CA ASN A 28 -0.37 -12.05 3.75
C ASN A 28 -0.88 -11.29 5.01
N PRO A 29 -1.99 -11.70 5.64
CA PRO A 29 -2.59 -11.00 6.78
C PRO A 29 -1.91 -11.37 8.11
N SER A 30 -0.58 -11.29 8.16
CA SER A 30 0.26 -11.80 9.26
C SER A 30 0.19 -13.31 9.51
N VAL A 31 -0.50 -14.07 8.66
CA VAL A 31 -0.46 -15.53 8.63
C VAL A 31 0.27 -15.97 7.36
N PRO A 32 1.52 -16.46 7.43
CA PRO A 32 2.35 -16.71 6.24
C PRO A 32 1.78 -17.71 5.24
N THR A 33 0.90 -18.60 5.70
CA THR A 33 0.25 -19.64 4.89
C THR A 33 -1.08 -19.20 4.27
N LYS A 34 -1.47 -17.93 4.44
CA LYS A 34 -2.70 -17.36 3.91
C LYS A 34 -2.41 -16.10 3.12
N SER A 35 -3.18 -15.89 2.06
CA SER A 35 -3.12 -14.68 1.26
C SER A 35 -4.51 -14.08 1.10
N ILE A 36 -4.57 -12.75 1.14
CA ILE A 36 -5.75 -11.96 0.81
C ILE A 36 -5.54 -11.40 -0.59
N ARG A 37 -6.56 -11.50 -1.43
CA ARG A 37 -6.64 -10.80 -2.71
C ARG A 37 -7.66 -9.69 -2.58
N ILE A 38 -7.25 -8.45 -2.83
CA ILE A 38 -8.13 -7.26 -2.80
C ILE A 38 -8.06 -6.54 -4.15
N LYS A 39 -9.15 -5.92 -4.58
CA LYS A 39 -9.10 -5.03 -5.75
C LYS A 39 -8.21 -3.83 -5.42
N SER A 40 -7.35 -3.44 -6.35
CA SER A 40 -6.45 -2.31 -6.12
C SER A 40 -7.20 -0.99 -5.91
N THR A 41 -8.41 -0.87 -6.47
CA THR A 41 -9.32 0.26 -6.22
C THR A 41 -9.85 0.30 -4.79
N ASP A 42 -10.10 -0.85 -4.16
CA ASP A 42 -10.51 -0.90 -2.76
C ASP A 42 -9.31 -0.73 -1.82
N LEU A 43 -8.13 -1.23 -2.22
CA LEU A 43 -6.88 -0.95 -1.51
C LEU A 43 -6.58 0.56 -1.47
N ARG A 44 -6.78 1.29 -2.58
CA ARG A 44 -6.62 2.74 -2.62
C ARG A 44 -7.53 3.43 -1.61
N LYS A 45 -8.82 3.07 -1.58
CA LYS A 45 -9.78 3.59 -0.60
C LYS A 45 -9.35 3.30 0.84
N ILE A 46 -8.79 2.13 1.11
CA ILE A 46 -8.27 1.82 2.45
C ILE A 46 -7.21 2.85 2.83
N TYR A 47 -6.19 3.06 1.99
CA TYR A 47 -5.14 4.03 2.27
C TYR A 47 -5.66 5.46 2.45
N GLU A 48 -6.64 5.88 1.66
CA GLU A 48 -7.28 7.21 1.77
C GLU A 48 -8.02 7.42 3.10
N ASN A 49 -8.41 6.35 3.79
CA ASN A 49 -9.16 6.41 5.05
C ASN A 49 -8.29 6.07 6.29
N LEU A 50 -7.00 5.82 6.13
CA LEU A 50 -6.10 5.60 7.27
C LEU A 50 -5.71 6.92 7.92
N GLU A 51 -5.50 6.89 9.24
CA GLU A 51 -4.92 8.03 9.98
C GLU A 51 -3.41 8.21 9.70
N ASN A 52 -2.77 7.17 9.14
CA ASN A 52 -1.35 7.19 8.78
C ASN A 52 -1.06 8.20 7.67
N GLU A 53 0.13 8.83 7.72
CA GLU A 53 0.64 9.58 6.58
C GLU A 53 1.01 8.62 5.45
N ILE A 54 0.28 8.69 4.34
CA ILE A 54 0.56 7.91 3.13
C ILE A 54 1.41 8.74 2.17
N LYS A 55 2.51 8.15 1.67
CA LYS A 55 3.34 8.70 0.60
C LYS A 55 3.33 7.74 -0.57
N TYR A 56 3.03 8.27 -1.75
CA TYR A 56 3.12 7.50 -2.96
C TYR A 56 4.47 7.74 -3.62
N PHE A 57 5.03 6.70 -4.21
CA PHE A 57 6.26 6.82 -4.97
C PHE A 57 6.16 6.09 -6.30
N ILE A 58 7.00 6.53 -7.24
CA ILE A 58 7.29 5.81 -8.47
C ILE A 58 8.77 5.44 -8.41
N GLN A 59 9.09 4.19 -8.75
CA GLN A 59 10.46 3.71 -8.86
C GLN A 59 10.73 3.22 -10.29
N GLU A 60 11.58 3.94 -11.01
CA GLU A 60 12.01 3.57 -12.37
C GLU A 60 13.53 3.44 -12.40
N GLU A 61 14.04 2.24 -12.68
CA GLU A 61 15.49 1.93 -12.69
C GLU A 61 16.20 2.44 -11.41
N ASP A 62 16.94 3.55 -11.50
CA ASP A 62 17.69 4.19 -10.42
C ASP A 62 17.02 5.47 -9.86
N ALA A 63 15.82 5.82 -10.34
CA ALA A 63 15.07 6.98 -9.91
C ALA A 63 13.99 6.60 -8.88
N PHE A 64 13.91 7.39 -7.80
CA PHE A 64 12.86 7.31 -6.79
C PHE A 64 12.26 8.70 -6.61
N GLU A 65 10.96 8.83 -6.88
CA GLU A 65 10.23 10.09 -6.75
C GLU A 65 9.01 9.90 -5.85
N ILE A 66 8.89 10.77 -4.84
CA ILE A 66 7.65 10.90 -4.06
C ILE A 66 6.69 11.77 -4.86
N VAL A 67 5.52 11.24 -5.14
CA VAL A 67 4.48 11.89 -5.93
C VAL A 67 3.24 12.16 -5.09
N ASP A 68 2.50 13.21 -5.44
CA ASP A 68 1.18 13.45 -4.89
C ASP A 68 0.21 12.34 -5.32
N ASN A 69 -0.87 12.14 -4.53
CA ASN A 69 -1.82 11.04 -4.73
C ASN A 69 -2.58 11.17 -6.06
#